data_AF-A0AAE3ECC8-F1
#
_entry.id   AF-A0AAE3ECC8-F1
#
_cell.length_a   1.000
_cell.length_b   1.000
_cell.length_c   1.000
_cell.angle_alpha   90.00
_cell.angle_beta   90.00
_cell.angle_gamma   90.00
#
_symmetry.space_group_name_H-M   'P 1'
#
loop_
_entity.id
_entity.type
_entity.pdbx_description
1 polymer ?
#
loop_
_entity_poly.entity_id
_entity_poly.type
_entity_poly.pdbx_seq_one_letter_code
_entity_poly.pdbx_strand_id
1 'polypeptide(L)'
;MPEQSKFENMDLFASLEAIMKQNTGFYQSDLDIDKEIIAKAAASPHREDKTLLWFCRPSGTHCFRERDVFLKDTAPHNTWRFYMEQTSDRVLAYAIELTGKERGKIKGNLYELDYSKHYERVKEKELPADTVKLIYEHGERVQEAGRYFDGTPDPQLGKFERFEAVPNDPDALQSLLQEERRSREQLSPGDFKAHIAALRDGLIETEARRIVREMKRHYEPNSPNKTHFMAELSPAFMRLAATKDTDRLFSMLPYKTLSFSKIEGRHGTYALIDKGENRDREIRKPRPSIRAQLKADKAKTAPKKAAAKTKNHDMEV
;
A
#
# COMPACT_ATOMS: atom_id res chain seq x y z
N MET A 1 12.93 -3.78 7.34
CA MET A 1 11.55 -3.32 7.06
C MET A 1 10.67 -3.87 8.16
N PRO A 2 9.58 -3.18 8.57
CA PRO A 2 8.66 -3.75 9.54
C PRO A 2 8.10 -5.07 9.00
N GLU A 3 7.81 -5.99 9.92
CA GLU A 3 7.20 -7.29 9.65
C GLU A 3 5.78 -7.07 9.13
N GLN A 4 5.45 -7.63 7.95
CA GLN A 4 4.11 -7.51 7.38
C GLN A 4 3.08 -8.16 8.31
N SER A 5 1.91 -7.53 8.42
CA SER A 5 0.83 -8.02 9.28
C SER A 5 -0.41 -8.44 8.49
N LYS A 6 -1.20 -9.34 9.07
CA LYS A 6 -2.57 -9.63 8.63
C LYS A 6 -3.60 -9.04 9.59
N PHE A 7 -4.74 -8.64 9.06
CA PHE A 7 -5.88 -8.09 9.80
C PHE A 7 -7.13 -8.85 9.39
N GLU A 8 -7.68 -9.61 10.31
CA GLU A 8 -8.79 -10.53 10.03
C GLU A 8 -10.13 -9.92 10.42
N ASN A 9 -11.19 -10.33 9.72
CA ASN A 9 -12.57 -9.91 9.99
C ASN A 9 -12.78 -8.38 10.01
N MET A 10 -12.19 -7.68 9.05
CA MET A 10 -12.24 -6.22 8.92
C MET A 10 -13.54 -5.76 8.26
N ASP A 11 -13.98 -4.54 8.59
CA ASP A 11 -14.92 -3.78 7.74
C ASP A 11 -14.10 -3.17 6.60
N LEU A 12 -14.15 -3.80 5.42
CA LEU A 12 -13.18 -3.51 4.35
C LEU A 12 -13.22 -2.05 3.92
N PHE A 13 -14.42 -1.48 3.74
CA PHE A 13 -14.54 -0.11 3.27
C PHE A 13 -14.00 0.89 4.29
N ALA A 14 -14.33 0.72 5.57
CA ALA A 14 -13.80 1.57 6.63
C ALA A 14 -12.27 1.42 6.76
N SER A 15 -11.75 0.19 6.62
CA SER A 15 -10.32 -0.09 6.71
C SER A 15 -9.53 0.49 5.54
N LEU A 16 -9.97 0.29 4.30
CA LEU A 16 -9.32 0.84 3.11
C LEU A 16 -9.36 2.37 3.12
N GLU A 17 -10.47 2.98 3.55
CA GLU A 17 -10.54 4.44 3.71
C GLU A 17 -9.54 4.94 4.78
N ALA A 18 -9.42 4.24 5.90
CA ALA A 18 -8.47 4.59 6.95
C ALA A 18 -7.01 4.51 6.47
N ILE A 19 -6.67 3.48 5.67
CA ILE A 19 -5.35 3.30 5.05
C ILE A 19 -5.09 4.38 3.99
N MET A 20 -6.04 4.59 3.06
CA MET A 20 -5.95 5.60 2.00
C MET A 20 -5.62 6.98 2.57
N LYS A 21 -6.27 7.38 3.67
CA LYS A 21 -6.02 8.65 4.37
C LYS A 21 -4.62 8.80 4.97
N GLN A 22 -3.78 7.75 4.94
CA GLN A 22 -2.38 7.81 5.37
C GLN A 22 -1.39 7.99 4.20
N ASN A 23 -1.87 8.03 2.96
CA ASN A 23 -0.99 8.05 1.80
C ASN A 23 -1.51 8.86 0.60
N THR A 24 -2.83 8.93 0.40
CA THR A 24 -3.46 9.47 -0.81
C THR A 24 -3.99 10.88 -0.60
N GLY A 25 -3.24 11.89 -1.04
CA GLY A 25 -3.65 13.29 -0.97
C GLY A 25 -4.53 13.75 -2.14
N PHE A 26 -4.46 13.07 -3.29
CA PHE A 26 -5.20 13.40 -4.51
C PHE A 26 -6.02 12.20 -4.99
N TYR A 27 -7.08 12.47 -5.75
CA TYR A 27 -7.96 11.44 -6.34
C TYR A 27 -8.49 10.42 -5.31
N GLN A 28 -8.84 10.87 -4.11
CA GLN A 28 -9.42 9.99 -3.08
C GLN A 28 -10.77 9.38 -3.51
N SER A 29 -11.44 9.97 -4.51
CA SER A 29 -12.64 9.42 -5.15
C SER A 29 -12.40 8.11 -5.89
N ASP A 30 -11.15 7.78 -6.25
CA ASP A 30 -10.80 6.50 -6.88
C ASP A 30 -11.20 5.32 -5.97
N LEU A 31 -11.21 5.52 -4.64
CA LEU A 31 -11.65 4.51 -3.69
C LEU A 31 -13.13 4.14 -3.89
N ASP A 32 -13.96 5.04 -4.44
CA ASP A 32 -15.37 4.71 -4.70
C ASP A 32 -15.50 3.72 -5.87
N ILE A 33 -14.62 3.82 -6.88
CA ILE A 33 -14.50 2.81 -7.95
C ILE A 33 -14.00 1.49 -7.35
N ASP A 34 -12.99 1.52 -6.48
CA ASP A 34 -12.49 0.32 -5.80
C ASP A 34 -13.59 -0.37 -4.98
N LYS A 35 -14.43 0.40 -4.28
CA LYS A 35 -15.57 -0.13 -3.51
C LYS A 35 -16.59 -0.82 -4.41
N GLU A 36 -16.84 -0.29 -5.60
CA GLU A 36 -17.72 -0.95 -6.58
C GLU A 36 -17.11 -2.28 -7.07
N ILE A 37 -15.81 -2.31 -7.36
CA ILE A 37 -15.09 -3.54 -7.74
C ILE A 37 -15.19 -4.57 -6.61
N ILE A 38 -14.91 -4.16 -5.37
CA ILE A 38 -15.01 -5.03 -4.18
C ILE A 38 -16.45 -5.51 -3.97
N ALA A 39 -17.46 -4.66 -4.17
CA ALA A 39 -18.86 -5.05 -4.03
C ALA A 39 -19.30 -6.08 -5.08
N LYS A 40 -18.89 -5.90 -6.35
CA LYS A 40 -19.12 -6.87 -7.42
C LYS A 40 -18.42 -8.19 -7.13
N ALA A 41 -17.15 -8.15 -6.72
CA ALA A 41 -16.41 -9.32 -6.28
C ALA A 41 -17.07 -10.03 -5.10
N ALA A 42 -17.60 -9.28 -4.12
CA ALA A 42 -18.30 -9.82 -2.96
C ALA A 42 -19.63 -10.51 -3.34
N ALA A 43 -20.30 -10.05 -4.39
CA ALA A 43 -21.53 -10.65 -4.92
C ALA A 43 -21.29 -11.85 -5.84
N SER A 44 -20.08 -12.00 -6.42
CA SER A 44 -19.77 -13.10 -7.34
C SER A 44 -19.95 -14.48 -6.68
N PRO A 45 -20.51 -15.49 -7.37
CA PRO A 45 -20.52 -16.86 -6.86
C PRO A 45 -19.15 -17.54 -6.97
N HIS A 46 -18.23 -16.97 -7.76
CA HIS A 46 -16.92 -17.52 -8.05
C HIS A 46 -15.91 -17.25 -6.94
N ARG A 47 -15.18 -18.28 -6.52
CA ARG A 47 -14.20 -18.17 -5.43
C ARG A 47 -12.98 -17.36 -5.87
N GLU A 48 -12.59 -17.48 -7.13
CA GLU A 48 -11.48 -16.77 -7.76
C GLU A 48 -11.65 -15.25 -7.77
N ASP A 49 -12.89 -14.75 -7.75
CA ASP A 49 -13.16 -13.31 -7.65
C ASP A 49 -13.04 -12.78 -6.21
N LYS A 50 -12.95 -13.65 -5.21
CA LYS A 50 -12.92 -13.26 -3.79
C LYS A 50 -11.56 -12.79 -3.29
N THR A 51 -10.54 -12.86 -4.14
CA THR A 51 -9.19 -12.39 -3.80
C THR A 51 -8.79 -11.25 -4.71
N LEU A 52 -8.51 -10.10 -4.08
CA LEU A 52 -8.20 -8.86 -4.76
C LEU A 52 -6.83 -8.35 -4.28
N LEU A 53 -6.17 -7.59 -5.13
CA LEU A 53 -5.03 -6.77 -4.75
C LEU A 53 -5.44 -5.32 -4.81
N TRP A 54 -5.10 -4.58 -3.75
CA TRP A 54 -5.40 -3.16 -3.64
C TRP A 54 -4.14 -2.40 -3.25
N PHE A 55 -3.92 -1.23 -3.85
CA PHE A 55 -2.92 -0.31 -3.36
C PHE A 55 -3.40 1.14 -3.37
N CYS A 56 -2.77 1.95 -2.53
CA CYS A 56 -2.92 3.40 -2.57
C CYS A 56 -1.57 4.09 -2.71
N ARG A 57 -1.57 5.19 -3.45
CA ARG A 57 -0.42 6.06 -3.69
C ARG A 57 -0.80 7.53 -3.40
N PRO A 58 0.15 8.49 -3.42
CA PRO A 58 -0.18 9.91 -3.27
C PRO A 58 -1.30 10.41 -4.17
N SER A 59 -1.42 9.83 -5.36
CA SER A 59 -2.32 10.27 -6.43
C SER A 59 -3.33 9.21 -6.87
N GLY A 60 -4.03 8.60 -5.92
CA GLY A 60 -5.17 7.70 -6.18
C GLY A 60 -4.98 6.30 -5.64
N THR A 61 -5.95 5.44 -5.95
CA THR A 61 -6.04 4.06 -5.48
C THR A 61 -6.37 3.13 -6.66
N HIS A 62 -6.05 1.84 -6.51
CA HIS A 62 -6.34 0.83 -7.52
C HIS A 62 -6.74 -0.48 -6.85
N CYS A 63 -7.74 -1.16 -7.41
CA CYS A 63 -8.19 -2.49 -7.01
C CYS A 63 -8.26 -3.43 -8.22
N PHE A 64 -7.65 -4.61 -8.11
CA PHE A 64 -7.61 -5.62 -9.16
C PHE A 64 -7.94 -7.00 -8.62
N ARG A 65 -8.40 -7.92 -9.48
CA ARG A 65 -8.40 -9.35 -9.14
C ARG A 65 -6.96 -9.85 -9.07
N GLU A 66 -6.62 -10.61 -8.03
CA GLU A 66 -5.25 -11.10 -7.84
C GLU A 66 -4.79 -11.94 -9.04
N ARG A 67 -5.67 -12.78 -9.58
CA ARG A 67 -5.37 -13.58 -10.78
C ARG A 67 -4.92 -12.73 -11.96
N ASP A 68 -5.59 -11.61 -12.21
CA ASP A 68 -5.35 -10.80 -13.41
C ASP A 68 -4.01 -10.07 -13.30
N VAL A 69 -3.52 -9.78 -12.09
CA VAL A 69 -2.19 -9.18 -11.89
C VAL A 69 -1.05 -10.12 -12.29
N PHE A 70 -1.24 -11.44 -12.19
CA PHE A 70 -0.26 -12.44 -12.64
C PHE A 70 -0.40 -12.83 -14.12
N LEU A 71 -1.42 -12.34 -14.83
CA LEU A 71 -1.57 -12.57 -16.26
C LEU A 71 -0.88 -11.48 -17.06
N LYS A 72 0.16 -11.87 -17.80
CA LYS A 72 1.01 -10.97 -18.58
C LYS A 72 0.20 -10.14 -19.57
N ASP A 73 0.63 -8.90 -19.78
CA ASP A 73 0.07 -7.93 -20.74
C ASP A 73 -1.39 -7.52 -20.49
N THR A 74 -2.01 -7.99 -19.41
CA THR A 74 -3.33 -7.49 -18.98
C THR A 74 -3.21 -6.08 -18.37
N ALA A 75 -4.29 -5.30 -18.42
CA ALA A 75 -4.30 -3.98 -17.80
C ALA A 75 -3.97 -4.00 -16.29
N PRO A 76 -4.48 -4.95 -15.48
CA PRO A 76 -4.07 -5.10 -14.08
C PRO A 76 -2.58 -5.38 -13.90
N HIS A 77 -2.02 -6.30 -14.68
CA HIS A 77 -0.59 -6.62 -14.64
C HIS A 77 0.29 -5.41 -14.96
N ASN A 78 -0.01 -4.73 -16.06
CA ASN A 78 0.74 -3.57 -16.51
C ASN A 78 0.65 -2.43 -15.49
N THR A 79 -0.54 -2.18 -14.93
CA THR A 79 -0.73 -1.12 -13.93
C THR A 79 -0.03 -1.44 -12.62
N TRP A 80 -0.09 -2.70 -12.17
CA TRP A 80 0.60 -3.13 -10.95
C TRP A 80 2.12 -2.98 -11.07
N ARG A 81 2.69 -3.14 -12.26
CA ARG A 81 4.13 -2.95 -12.49
C ARG A 81 4.54 -1.50 -12.71
N PHE A 82 3.71 -0.74 -13.43
CA PHE A 82 3.99 0.64 -13.84
C PHE A 82 4.44 1.53 -12.67
N TYR A 83 3.77 1.45 -11.52
CA TYR A 83 4.09 2.36 -10.40
C TYR A 83 5.42 2.05 -9.71
N MET A 84 5.90 0.80 -9.77
CA MET A 84 7.25 0.48 -9.31
C MET A 84 8.32 0.85 -10.35
N GLU A 85 8.02 0.69 -11.64
CA GLU A 85 8.98 0.90 -12.73
C GLU A 85 9.15 2.38 -13.12
N GLN A 86 8.07 3.16 -13.08
CA GLN A 86 8.01 4.50 -13.70
C GLN A 86 7.81 5.62 -12.68
N THR A 87 7.59 5.31 -11.41
CA THR A 87 7.34 6.33 -10.37
C THR A 87 8.23 6.16 -9.17
N SER A 88 8.33 7.24 -8.37
CA SER A 88 8.95 7.22 -7.05
C SER A 88 7.91 7.37 -5.94
N ASP A 89 6.65 7.03 -6.24
CA ASP A 89 5.55 7.14 -5.30
C ASP A 89 5.74 6.17 -4.12
N ARG A 90 5.43 6.62 -2.91
CA ARG A 90 5.27 5.72 -1.76
C ARG A 90 3.97 4.95 -1.97
N VAL A 91 4.05 3.64 -2.22
CA VAL A 91 2.88 2.77 -2.39
C VAL A 91 2.63 1.99 -1.10
N LEU A 92 1.37 1.95 -0.65
CA LEU A 92 0.90 1.00 0.37
C LEU A 92 0.03 -0.04 -0.33
N ALA A 93 0.39 -1.32 -0.24
CA ALA A 93 -0.27 -2.41 -0.96
C ALA A 93 -0.78 -3.48 0.00
N TYR A 94 -1.93 -4.08 -0.35
CA TYR A 94 -2.63 -5.09 0.44
C TYR A 94 -3.26 -6.13 -0.48
N ALA A 95 -3.19 -7.40 -0.08
CA ALA A 95 -4.11 -8.41 -0.58
C ALA A 95 -5.38 -8.40 0.27
N ILE A 96 -6.53 -8.60 -0.38
CA ILE A 96 -7.86 -8.63 0.23
C ILE A 96 -8.45 -10.02 -0.01
N GLU A 97 -8.91 -10.67 1.06
CA GLU A 97 -9.73 -11.88 0.98
C GLU A 97 -11.14 -11.57 1.48
N LEU A 98 -12.14 -11.67 0.60
CA LEU A 98 -13.53 -11.42 0.95
C LEU A 98 -14.09 -12.62 1.73
N THR A 99 -14.66 -12.36 2.91
CA THR A 99 -15.18 -13.41 3.80
C THR A 99 -16.70 -13.42 3.90
N GLY A 100 -17.37 -12.31 3.55
CA GLY A 100 -18.82 -12.26 3.48
C GLY A 100 -19.39 -10.87 3.77
N LYS A 101 -20.65 -10.83 4.19
CA LYS A 101 -21.35 -9.60 4.56
C LYS A 101 -21.98 -9.75 5.94
N GLU A 102 -21.73 -8.80 6.82
CA GLU A 102 -22.28 -8.78 8.18
C GLU A 102 -22.93 -7.42 8.45
N ARG A 103 -24.21 -7.41 8.86
CA ARG A 103 -24.98 -6.19 9.17
C ARG A 103 -24.86 -5.10 8.10
N GLY A 104 -24.90 -5.49 6.82
CA GLY A 104 -24.79 -4.56 5.70
C GLY A 104 -23.36 -4.25 5.24
N LYS A 105 -22.34 -4.63 6.00
CA LYS A 105 -20.93 -4.31 5.73
C LYS A 105 -20.21 -5.47 5.04
N ILE A 106 -19.39 -5.17 4.05
CA ILE A 106 -18.54 -6.18 3.41
C ILE A 106 -17.36 -6.47 4.34
N LYS A 107 -17.21 -7.75 4.68
CA LYS A 107 -16.19 -8.27 5.59
C LYS A 107 -15.09 -8.98 4.81
N GLY A 108 -13.87 -8.90 5.33
CA GLY A 108 -12.72 -9.56 4.72
C GLY A 108 -11.45 -9.47 5.55
N ASN A 109 -10.42 -10.16 5.09
CA ASN A 109 -9.09 -10.11 5.65
C ASN A 109 -8.20 -9.20 4.79
N LEU A 110 -7.33 -8.43 5.42
CA LEU A 110 -6.32 -7.61 4.77
C LEU A 110 -4.94 -8.15 5.10
N TYR A 111 -4.10 -8.34 4.09
CA TYR A 111 -2.73 -8.81 4.23
C TYR A 111 -1.80 -7.74 3.69
N GLU A 112 -0.95 -7.15 4.53
CA GLU A 112 0.00 -6.15 4.10
C GLU A 112 1.04 -6.74 3.13
N LEU A 113 1.30 -6.03 2.04
CA LEU A 113 2.29 -6.41 1.04
C LEU A 113 3.46 -5.43 1.05
N ASP A 114 4.67 -5.97 0.98
CA ASP A 114 5.82 -5.22 0.49
C ASP A 114 5.68 -5.07 -1.01
N TYR A 115 5.21 -3.90 -1.45
CA TYR A 115 4.91 -3.66 -2.86
C TYR A 115 6.13 -3.90 -3.78
N SER A 116 7.34 -3.56 -3.34
CA SER A 116 8.55 -3.78 -4.15
C SER A 116 8.86 -5.26 -4.30
N LYS A 117 8.75 -6.06 -3.22
CA LYS A 117 8.93 -7.51 -3.32
C LYS A 117 7.81 -8.18 -4.11
N HIS A 118 6.58 -7.72 -3.92
CA HIS A 118 5.43 -8.27 -4.64
C HIS A 118 5.51 -7.95 -6.13
N TYR A 119 6.02 -6.78 -6.51
CA TYR A 119 6.33 -6.46 -7.90
C TYR A 119 7.33 -7.46 -8.51
N GLU A 120 8.45 -7.72 -7.84
CA GLU A 120 9.43 -8.71 -8.33
C GLU A 120 8.81 -10.11 -8.45
N ARG A 121 7.97 -10.50 -7.47
CA ARG A 121 7.22 -11.77 -7.50
C ARG A 121 6.28 -11.85 -8.70
N VAL A 122 5.52 -10.79 -8.99
CA VAL A 122 4.63 -10.71 -10.16
C VAL A 122 5.40 -10.82 -11.46
N LYS A 123 6.54 -10.14 -11.56
CA LYS A 123 7.41 -10.18 -12.74
C LYS A 123 8.05 -11.56 -12.95
N GLU A 124 8.47 -12.23 -11.88
CA GLU A 124 9.09 -13.56 -11.95
C GLU A 124 8.08 -14.66 -12.31
N LYS A 125 6.84 -14.54 -11.83
CA LYS A 125 5.80 -15.57 -11.92
C LYS A 125 4.67 -15.26 -12.90
N GLU A 126 4.85 -14.25 -13.76
CA GLU A 126 3.84 -13.90 -14.76
C GLU A 126 3.57 -15.08 -15.70
N LEU A 127 2.30 -15.28 -16.04
CA LEU A 127 1.85 -16.32 -16.96
C LEU A 127 1.32 -15.68 -18.25
N PRO A 128 1.67 -16.23 -19.43
CA PRO A 128 1.08 -15.77 -20.68
C PRO A 128 -0.42 -16.08 -20.71
N ALA A 129 -1.17 -15.18 -21.32
CA ALA A 129 -2.61 -15.29 -21.51
C ALA A 129 -2.95 -14.90 -22.95
N ASP A 130 -2.64 -15.80 -23.88
CA ASP A 130 -2.74 -15.53 -25.33
C ASP A 130 -4.18 -15.67 -25.84
N THR A 131 -5.13 -15.86 -24.92
CA THR A 131 -6.54 -16.07 -25.21
C THR A 131 -7.41 -15.20 -24.31
N VAL A 132 -8.46 -14.62 -24.87
CA VAL A 132 -9.48 -13.87 -24.15
C VAL A 132 -10.83 -14.55 -24.35
N LYS A 133 -11.55 -14.76 -23.25
CA LYS A 133 -12.93 -15.21 -23.22
C LYS A 133 -13.86 -14.00 -23.10
N LEU A 134 -14.76 -13.85 -24.05
CA LEU A 134 -15.83 -12.84 -24.06
C LEU A 134 -17.11 -13.50 -23.52
N ILE A 135 -17.69 -12.93 -22.47
CA ILE A 135 -18.85 -13.47 -21.76
C ILE A 135 -20.06 -12.61 -22.08
N TYR A 136 -21.13 -13.27 -22.50
CA TYR A 136 -22.40 -12.69 -22.88
C TYR A 136 -23.54 -13.34 -22.08
N GLU A 137 -24.71 -12.73 -22.13
CA GLU A 137 -25.92 -13.18 -21.40
C GLU A 137 -26.30 -14.65 -21.67
N HIS A 138 -26.05 -15.16 -22.88
CA HIS A 138 -26.45 -16.50 -23.31
C HIS A 138 -25.29 -17.40 -23.73
N GLY A 139 -24.04 -17.03 -23.42
CA GLY A 139 -22.88 -17.88 -23.69
C GLY A 139 -21.54 -17.16 -23.69
N GLU A 140 -20.53 -17.82 -24.23
CA GLU A 140 -19.16 -17.30 -24.29
C GLU A 140 -18.54 -17.50 -25.67
N ARG A 141 -17.64 -16.59 -26.04
CA ARG A 141 -16.78 -16.69 -27.23
C ARG A 141 -15.32 -16.63 -26.82
N VAL A 142 -14.48 -17.40 -27.48
CA VAL A 142 -13.04 -17.40 -27.24
C VAL A 142 -12.33 -16.84 -28.46
N GLN A 143 -11.31 -16.01 -28.24
CA GLN A 143 -10.46 -15.47 -29.30
C GLN A 143 -9.02 -15.24 -28.82
N GLU A 144 -8.09 -15.11 -29.76
CA GLU A 144 -6.70 -14.74 -29.47
C GLU A 144 -6.63 -13.37 -28.77
N ALA A 145 -5.71 -13.25 -27.82
CA ALA A 145 -5.38 -11.99 -27.17
C ALA A 145 -4.85 -10.98 -28.19
N GLY A 146 -5.17 -9.71 -27.99
CA GLY A 146 -4.82 -8.63 -28.92
C GLY A 146 -5.76 -8.50 -30.13
N ARG A 147 -6.58 -9.50 -30.43
CA ARG A 147 -7.67 -9.34 -31.42
C ARG A 147 -8.70 -8.34 -30.88
N TYR A 148 -9.03 -7.35 -31.70
CA TYR A 148 -10.04 -6.35 -31.34
C TYR A 148 -11.39 -7.00 -31.04
N PHE A 149 -12.05 -6.50 -30.00
CA PHE A 149 -13.46 -6.71 -29.71
C PHE A 149 -14.01 -5.46 -29.05
N ASP A 150 -15.32 -5.30 -29.07
CA ASP A 150 -16.04 -4.25 -28.37
C ASP A 150 -17.17 -4.85 -27.54
N GLY A 151 -17.91 -3.98 -26.83
CA GLY A 151 -19.07 -4.37 -26.04
C GLY A 151 -20.36 -4.48 -26.85
N THR A 152 -20.29 -4.65 -28.19
CA THR A 152 -21.51 -4.79 -28.98
C THR A 152 -22.23 -6.10 -28.65
N PRO A 153 -23.57 -6.09 -28.54
CA PRO A 153 -24.35 -7.30 -28.37
C PRO A 153 -24.12 -8.26 -29.54
N ASP A 154 -24.00 -9.54 -29.22
CA ASP A 154 -23.95 -10.60 -30.23
C ASP A 154 -25.38 -11.05 -30.58
N PRO A 155 -25.74 -11.22 -31.87
CA PRO A 155 -27.08 -11.63 -32.26
C PRO A 155 -27.56 -12.96 -31.67
N GLN A 156 -26.65 -13.87 -31.31
CA GLN A 156 -26.95 -15.18 -30.75
C GLN A 156 -26.66 -15.23 -29.25
N LEU A 157 -25.55 -14.64 -28.81
CA LEU A 157 -25.12 -14.72 -27.41
C LEU A 157 -25.72 -13.61 -26.52
N GLY A 158 -26.35 -12.60 -27.11
CA GLY A 158 -27.03 -11.53 -26.38
C GLY A 158 -26.09 -10.40 -25.98
N LYS A 159 -26.40 -9.72 -24.88
CA LYS A 159 -25.64 -8.56 -24.41
C LYS A 159 -24.25 -8.97 -23.91
N PHE A 160 -23.22 -8.20 -24.29
CA PHE A 160 -21.87 -8.34 -23.73
C PHE A 160 -21.88 -7.99 -22.24
N GLU A 161 -21.32 -8.87 -21.41
CA GLU A 161 -21.26 -8.68 -19.96
C GLU A 161 -19.85 -8.29 -19.50
N ARG A 162 -18.84 -9.07 -19.90
CA ARG A 162 -17.45 -8.91 -19.48
C ARG A 162 -16.51 -9.75 -20.34
N PHE A 163 -15.21 -9.55 -20.17
CA PHE A 163 -14.18 -10.41 -20.74
C PHE A 163 -13.20 -10.87 -19.68
N GLU A 164 -12.49 -11.96 -19.96
CA GLU A 164 -11.46 -12.51 -19.09
C GLU A 164 -10.26 -12.97 -19.91
N ALA A 165 -9.06 -12.62 -19.45
CA ALA A 165 -7.85 -13.23 -19.96
C ALA A 165 -7.75 -14.67 -19.43
N VAL A 166 -7.47 -15.61 -20.32
CA VAL A 166 -7.35 -17.03 -20.00
C VAL A 166 -5.86 -17.38 -20.00
N PRO A 167 -5.30 -17.87 -18.88
CA PRO A 167 -3.90 -18.29 -18.85
C PRO A 167 -3.69 -19.47 -19.81
N ASN A 168 -2.51 -19.52 -20.45
CA ASN A 168 -2.13 -20.69 -21.25
C ASN A 168 -1.97 -21.95 -20.37
N ASP A 169 -1.68 -21.76 -19.08
CA ASP A 169 -1.58 -22.83 -18.08
C ASP A 169 -2.46 -22.49 -16.84
N PRO A 170 -3.74 -22.92 -16.84
CA PRO A 170 -4.65 -22.70 -15.72
C PRO A 170 -4.21 -23.37 -14.41
N ASP A 171 -3.54 -24.52 -14.48
CA ASP A 171 -3.10 -25.28 -13.30
C ASP A 171 -1.89 -24.58 -12.63
N ALA A 172 -0.98 -24.03 -13.43
CA ALA A 172 0.10 -23.18 -12.93
C ALA A 172 -0.44 -21.92 -12.24
N LEU A 173 -1.45 -21.26 -12.82
CA LEU A 173 -2.09 -20.10 -12.19
C LEU A 173 -2.75 -20.49 -10.86
N GLN A 174 -3.49 -21.60 -10.83
CA GLN A 174 -4.12 -22.08 -9.61
C GLN A 174 -3.09 -22.37 -8.51
N SER A 175 -1.99 -23.05 -8.87
CA SER A 175 -0.90 -23.38 -7.96
C SER A 175 -0.24 -22.12 -7.40
N LEU A 176 0.04 -21.13 -8.26
CA LEU A 176 0.61 -19.84 -7.87
C LEU A 176 -0.29 -19.08 -6.89
N LEU A 177 -1.58 -18.96 -7.19
CA LEU A 177 -2.53 -18.28 -6.28
C LEU A 177 -2.66 -19.00 -4.93
N GLN A 178 -2.52 -20.33 -4.91
CA GLN A 178 -2.48 -21.10 -3.67
C GLN A 178 -1.19 -20.90 -2.88
N GLU A 179 -0.05 -20.68 -3.55
CA GLU A 179 1.20 -20.27 -2.90
C GLU A 179 1.08 -18.88 -2.26
N GLU A 180 0.58 -17.88 -3.00
CA GLU A 180 0.37 -16.52 -2.47
C GLU A 180 -0.54 -16.53 -1.25
N ARG A 181 -1.61 -17.34 -1.31
CA ARG A 181 -2.50 -17.55 -0.17
C ARG A 181 -1.80 -18.18 1.04
N ARG A 182 -1.05 -19.26 0.85
CA ARG A 182 -0.33 -19.94 1.95
C ARG A 182 0.70 -19.02 2.59
N SER A 183 1.38 -18.21 1.77
CA SER A 183 2.34 -17.20 2.22
C SER A 183 1.69 -16.17 3.14
N ARG A 184 0.56 -15.58 2.72
CA ARG A 184 -0.13 -14.55 3.52
C ARG A 184 -0.84 -15.08 4.77
N GLU A 185 -1.29 -16.34 4.76
CA GLU A 185 -1.87 -17.00 5.94
C GLU A 185 -0.87 -17.12 7.12
N GLN A 186 0.43 -17.20 6.80
CA GLN A 186 1.54 -17.27 7.78
C GLN A 186 1.90 -15.91 8.39
N LEU A 187 1.35 -14.79 7.90
CA LEU A 187 1.60 -13.48 8.49
C LEU A 187 1.09 -13.39 9.92
N SER A 188 1.83 -12.66 10.75
CA SER A 188 1.44 -12.40 12.13
C SER A 188 0.19 -11.49 12.19
N PRO A 189 -0.80 -11.79 13.05
CA PRO A 189 -1.92 -10.88 13.28
C PRO A 189 -1.45 -9.52 13.80
N GLY A 190 -1.91 -8.44 13.17
CA GLY A 190 -1.57 -7.07 13.55
C GLY A 190 -2.69 -6.35 14.32
N ASP A 191 -2.31 -5.34 15.11
CA ASP A 191 -3.28 -4.38 15.67
C ASP A 191 -3.54 -3.27 14.64
N PHE A 192 -4.72 -3.27 14.03
CA PHE A 192 -5.04 -2.35 12.92
C PHE A 192 -4.92 -0.87 13.32
N LYS A 193 -5.22 -0.52 14.58
CA LYS A 193 -5.10 0.86 15.06
C LYS A 193 -3.64 1.29 15.18
N ALA A 194 -2.78 0.42 15.71
CA ALA A 194 -1.34 0.64 15.74
C ALA A 194 -0.75 0.69 14.33
N HIS A 195 -1.28 -0.12 13.41
CA HIS A 195 -0.90 -0.08 12.00
C HIS A 195 -1.17 1.28 11.36
N ILE A 196 -2.39 1.82 11.50
CA ILE A 196 -2.72 3.17 11.00
C ILE A 196 -1.81 4.24 11.62
N ALA A 197 -1.48 4.13 12.91
CA ALA A 197 -0.54 5.05 13.56
C ALA A 197 0.87 4.93 12.98
N ALA A 198 1.36 3.72 12.72
CA ALA A 198 2.64 3.48 12.08
C ALA A 198 2.68 4.01 10.64
N LEU A 199 1.59 3.87 9.88
CA LEU A 199 1.48 4.46 8.53
C LEU A 199 1.57 5.99 8.54
N ARG A 200 0.92 6.64 9.54
CA ARG A 200 1.01 8.09 9.76
C ARG A 200 2.42 8.53 10.13
N ASP A 201 3.09 7.79 11.01
CA ASP A 201 4.48 8.06 11.38
C ASP A 201 5.41 7.91 10.17
N GLY A 202 5.20 6.86 9.37
CA GLY A 202 5.92 6.63 8.12
C GLY A 202 5.69 7.74 7.08
N LEU A 203 4.49 8.29 6.97
CA LEU A 203 4.21 9.43 6.08
C LEU A 203 5.10 10.64 6.41
N ILE A 204 5.20 10.99 7.70
CA ILE A 204 6.02 12.12 8.18
C ILE A 204 7.51 11.82 7.98
N GLU A 205 7.95 10.61 8.31
CA GLU A 205 9.36 10.21 8.15
C GLU A 205 9.79 10.21 6.67
N THR A 206 8.96 9.68 5.77
CA THR A 206 9.23 9.72 4.33
C THR A 206 9.39 11.15 3.83
N GLU A 207 8.52 12.06 4.25
CA GLU A 207 8.61 13.47 3.87
C GLU A 207 9.88 14.14 4.43
N ALA A 208 10.25 13.86 5.68
CA ALA A 208 11.50 14.36 6.27
C ALA A 208 12.73 13.89 5.48
N ARG A 209 12.77 12.61 5.11
CA ARG A 209 13.86 12.03 4.29
C ARG A 209 13.91 12.67 2.90
N ARG A 210 12.76 12.93 2.29
CA ARG A 210 12.67 13.60 0.99
C ARG A 210 13.22 15.03 1.07
N ILE A 211 12.82 15.81 2.08
CA ILE A 211 13.32 17.18 2.28
C ILE A 211 14.84 17.17 2.48
N VAL A 212 15.38 16.31 3.36
CA VAL A 212 16.84 16.20 3.55
C VAL A 212 17.56 15.85 2.24
N ARG A 213 17.01 14.93 1.45
CA ARG A 213 17.57 14.57 0.14
C ARG A 213 17.59 15.76 -0.82
N GLU A 214 16.48 16.50 -0.94
CA GLU A 214 16.40 17.69 -1.79
C GLU A 214 17.36 18.79 -1.31
N MET A 215 17.47 18.99 0.01
CA MET A 215 18.42 19.94 0.57
C MET A 215 19.86 19.58 0.19
N LYS A 216 20.24 18.30 0.17
CA LYS A 216 21.58 17.85 -0.24
C LYS A 216 21.82 17.96 -1.76
N ARG A 217 20.76 17.89 -2.57
CA ARG A 217 20.85 17.82 -4.05
C ARG A 217 21.42 19.07 -4.70
N HIS A 218 21.14 20.25 -4.15
CA HIS A 218 21.55 21.51 -4.76
C HIS A 218 23.00 21.89 -4.39
N TYR A 219 23.81 22.28 -5.36
CA TYR A 219 25.17 22.78 -5.07
C TYR A 219 25.14 24.21 -4.53
N GLU A 220 24.32 25.08 -5.13
CA GLU A 220 24.15 26.49 -4.76
C GLU A 220 22.74 26.78 -4.21
N PRO A 221 22.56 27.86 -3.43
CA PRO A 221 21.25 28.33 -2.99
C PRO A 221 20.26 28.49 -4.16
N ASN A 222 19.08 27.91 -4.02
CA ASN A 222 18.02 27.89 -5.04
C ASN A 222 16.87 28.87 -4.74
N SER A 223 17.00 29.71 -3.70
CA SER A 223 16.07 30.82 -3.46
C SER A 223 16.19 31.93 -4.51
N PRO A 224 15.12 32.72 -4.77
CA PRO A 224 15.16 33.82 -5.73
C PRO A 224 16.31 34.81 -5.52
N ASN A 225 16.62 35.11 -4.25
CA ASN A 225 17.71 36.01 -3.86
C ASN A 225 19.04 35.30 -3.55
N LYS A 226 19.15 33.98 -3.79
CA LYS A 226 20.36 33.16 -3.57
C LYS A 226 20.90 33.17 -2.14
N THR A 227 20.04 33.38 -1.15
CA THR A 227 20.41 33.38 0.28
C THR A 227 20.08 32.09 1.02
N HIS A 228 19.16 31.26 0.49
CA HIS A 228 18.69 30.05 1.14
C HIS A 228 18.68 28.85 0.19
N PHE A 229 18.84 27.66 0.76
CA PHE A 229 18.39 26.42 0.13
C PHE A 229 16.93 26.18 0.51
N MET A 230 16.13 25.72 -0.45
CA MET A 230 14.72 25.43 -0.25
C MET A 230 14.31 24.09 -0.86
N ALA A 231 13.37 23.45 -0.18
CA ALA A 231 12.64 22.30 -0.69
C ALA A 231 11.15 22.52 -0.43
N GLU A 232 10.31 22.41 -1.47
CA GLU A 232 8.86 22.46 -1.29
C GLU A 232 8.42 21.25 -0.46
N LEU A 233 7.54 21.45 0.54
CA LEU A 233 6.86 20.35 1.21
C LEU A 233 5.92 19.67 0.21
N SER A 234 5.84 18.35 0.24
CA SER A 234 5.06 17.57 -0.72
C SER A 234 3.59 18.03 -0.73
N PRO A 235 3.02 18.38 -1.88
CA PRO A 235 1.62 18.74 -1.98
C PRO A 235 0.68 17.65 -1.46
N ALA A 236 1.02 16.37 -1.68
CA ALA A 236 0.25 15.24 -1.16
C ALA A 236 0.33 15.17 0.37
N PHE A 237 1.53 15.37 0.94
CA PHE A 237 1.72 15.46 2.38
C PHE A 237 0.88 16.61 2.97
N MET A 238 0.94 17.80 2.37
CA MET A 238 0.21 18.98 2.85
C MET A 238 -1.31 18.83 2.79
N ARG A 239 -1.86 17.97 1.91
CA ARG A 239 -3.29 17.63 1.90
C ARG A 239 -3.69 16.67 3.02
N LEU A 240 -2.76 15.87 3.52
CA LEU A 240 -3.01 14.85 4.54
C LEU A 240 -2.61 15.29 5.95
N ALA A 241 -1.63 16.16 6.06
CA ALA A 241 -1.00 16.54 7.31
C ALA A 241 -1.90 17.46 8.13
N ALA A 242 -2.09 17.11 9.41
CA ALA A 242 -2.58 18.06 10.39
C ALA A 242 -1.42 18.95 10.89
N THR A 243 -1.71 20.06 11.57
CA THR A 243 -0.69 20.95 12.15
C THR A 243 0.34 20.20 13.00
N LYS A 244 -0.12 19.24 13.81
CA LYS A 244 0.77 18.39 14.64
C LYS A 244 1.72 17.53 13.80
N ASP A 245 1.31 17.09 12.61
CA ASP A 245 2.17 16.32 11.70
C ASP A 245 3.26 17.22 11.12
N THR A 246 2.93 18.47 10.80
CA THR A 246 3.88 19.49 10.33
C THR A 246 4.89 19.87 11.41
N ASP A 247 4.46 19.99 12.68
CA ASP A 247 5.36 20.25 13.82
C ASP A 247 6.32 19.07 14.05
N ARG A 248 5.83 17.84 13.90
CA ARG A 248 6.65 16.62 13.97
C ARG A 248 7.65 16.58 12.82
N LEU A 249 7.23 16.91 11.59
CA LEU A 249 8.11 17.03 10.43
C LEU A 249 9.23 18.03 10.70
N PHE A 250 8.89 19.24 11.16
CA PHE A 250 9.86 20.27 11.51
C PHE A 250 10.88 19.75 12.56
N SER A 251 10.39 19.05 13.57
CA SER A 251 11.23 18.48 14.65
C SER A 251 12.18 17.38 14.16
N MET A 252 11.81 16.64 13.10
CA MET A 252 12.64 15.61 12.48
C MET A 252 13.76 16.17 11.61
N LEU A 253 13.62 17.40 11.12
CA LEU A 253 14.63 18.01 10.26
C LEU A 253 15.84 18.51 11.08
N PRO A 254 17.08 18.25 10.62
CA PRO A 254 18.27 18.41 11.46
C PRO A 254 18.91 19.80 11.40
N TYR A 255 18.26 20.79 10.78
CA TYR A 255 18.84 22.10 10.48
C TYR A 255 18.51 23.14 11.55
N LYS A 256 19.49 23.97 11.92
CA LYS A 256 19.31 25.00 12.96
C LYS A 256 18.57 26.22 12.44
N THR A 257 18.86 26.62 11.20
CA THR A 257 18.24 27.77 10.51
C THR A 257 16.93 27.44 9.81
N LEU A 258 16.34 26.27 10.09
CA LEU A 258 15.12 25.81 9.43
C LEU A 258 13.95 26.75 9.68
N SER A 259 13.22 27.08 8.61
CA SER A 259 11.89 27.70 8.67
C SER A 259 10.97 27.09 7.62
N PHE A 260 9.65 27.12 7.87
CA PHE A 260 8.63 26.80 6.88
C PHE A 260 7.90 28.09 6.47
N SER A 261 7.96 28.45 5.19
CA SER A 261 7.37 29.70 4.70
C SER A 261 6.80 29.55 3.29
N LYS A 262 5.83 30.41 2.96
CA LYS A 262 5.42 30.64 1.57
C LYS A 262 6.42 31.59 0.91
N ILE A 263 6.56 31.46 -0.40
CA ILE A 263 7.44 32.32 -1.20
C ILE A 263 6.56 33.12 -2.15
N GLU A 264 6.78 34.44 -2.18
CA GLU A 264 6.07 35.32 -3.09
C GLU A 264 6.26 34.87 -4.55
N GLY A 265 5.15 34.80 -5.30
CA GLY A 265 5.15 34.33 -6.69
C GLY A 265 5.32 32.80 -6.87
N ARG A 266 5.36 32.00 -5.79
CA ARG A 266 5.36 30.53 -5.86
C ARG A 266 4.20 29.92 -5.08
N HIS A 267 3.70 28.80 -5.59
CA HIS A 267 2.72 27.98 -4.88
C HIS A 267 3.40 27.07 -3.86
N GLY A 268 2.66 26.68 -2.82
CA GLY A 268 3.15 25.71 -1.82
C GLY A 268 3.84 26.34 -0.61
N THR A 269 4.26 25.46 0.30
CA THR A 269 5.03 25.81 1.51
C THR A 269 6.41 25.21 1.36
N TYR A 270 7.44 25.99 1.67
CA TYR A 270 8.84 25.59 1.49
C TYR A 270 9.52 25.46 2.84
N ALA A 271 10.33 24.41 3.00
CA ALA A 271 11.39 24.36 3.97
C ALA A 271 12.55 25.22 3.47
N LEU A 272 13.07 26.13 4.30
CA LEU A 272 14.21 26.98 3.99
C LEU A 272 15.29 26.82 5.05
N ILE A 273 16.55 26.81 4.60
CA ILE A 273 17.75 26.85 5.45
C ILE A 273 18.74 27.86 4.88
N ASP A 274 19.50 28.52 5.76
CA ASP A 274 20.50 29.51 5.35
C ASP A 274 21.57 28.89 4.44
N LYS A 275 22.13 29.68 3.51
CA LYS A 275 23.19 29.23 2.60
C LYS A 275 24.43 28.67 3.31
N GLY A 276 24.71 29.09 4.55
CA GLY A 276 25.83 28.62 5.36
C GLY A 276 25.52 27.42 6.25
N GLU A 277 24.28 26.93 6.31
CA GLU A 277 23.92 25.76 7.13
C GLU A 277 24.57 24.48 6.56
N ASN A 278 25.10 23.62 7.44
CA ASN A 278 25.58 22.30 7.03
C ASN A 278 24.41 21.39 6.63
N ARG A 279 24.36 21.04 5.35
CA ARG A 279 23.33 20.20 4.72
C ARG A 279 23.59 18.71 4.79
N ASP A 280 24.83 18.31 5.07
CA ASP A 280 25.21 16.91 5.16
C ASP A 280 24.85 16.32 6.53
N ARG A 281 23.53 16.22 6.76
CA ARG A 281 22.93 15.68 7.98
C ARG A 281 21.89 14.64 7.62
N GLU A 282 21.62 13.76 8.56
CA GLU A 282 20.49 12.82 8.49
C GLU A 282 19.32 13.35 9.32
N ILE A 283 18.12 12.82 9.04
CA ILE A 283 16.94 13.13 9.86
C ILE A 283 17.21 12.79 11.33
N ARG A 284 16.66 13.60 12.24
CA ARG A 284 16.67 13.28 13.66
C ARG A 284 15.78 12.06 13.88
N LYS A 285 16.21 11.16 14.77
CA LYS A 285 15.42 9.99 15.11
C LYS A 285 14.02 10.43 15.56
N PRO A 286 12.94 9.78 15.06
CA PRO A 286 11.60 10.00 15.57
C PRO A 286 11.63 9.84 17.08
N ARG A 287 11.19 10.87 17.83
CA ARG A 287 11.01 10.70 19.27
C ARG A 287 9.90 9.66 19.45
N PRO A 288 10.16 8.51 20.10
CA PRO A 288 9.12 7.53 20.31
C PRO A 288 7.97 8.17 21.09
N SER A 289 6.73 7.90 20.70
CA SER A 289 5.57 8.44 21.41
C SER A 289 5.63 8.00 22.89
N ILE A 290 5.13 8.84 23.80
CA ILE A 290 5.05 8.49 25.24
C ILE A 290 4.34 7.14 25.43
N ARG A 291 3.38 6.80 24.56
CA ARG A 291 2.68 5.51 24.58
C ARG A 291 3.57 4.34 24.18
N ALA A 292 4.44 4.52 23.18
CA ALA A 292 5.44 3.52 22.78
C ALA A 292 6.53 3.37 23.84
N GLN A 293 6.94 4.47 24.48
CA GLN A 293 7.84 4.44 25.65
C GLN A 293 7.21 3.66 26.81
N LEU A 294 5.97 4.00 27.20
CA LEU A 294 5.24 3.30 28.25
C LEU A 294 5.02 1.81 27.93
N LYS A 295 4.82 1.43 26.66
CA LYS A 295 4.68 0.02 26.25
C LYS A 295 6.01 -0.72 26.28
N ALA A 296 7.10 -0.07 25.86
CA ALA A 296 8.47 -0.60 25.96
C ALA A 296 8.93 -0.72 27.43
N ASP A 297 8.57 0.24 28.27
CA ASP A 297 8.88 0.23 29.70
C ASP A 297 8.07 -0.86 30.42
N LYS A 298 6.80 -1.08 30.04
CA LYS A 298 6.02 -2.24 30.49
C LYS A 298 6.62 -3.57 30.03
N ALA A 299 7.15 -3.65 28.81
CA ALA A 299 7.81 -4.87 28.33
C ALA A 299 9.15 -5.13 29.04
N LYS A 300 9.90 -4.09 29.41
CA LYS A 300 11.14 -4.18 30.19
C LYS A 300 10.92 -4.51 31.66
N THR A 301 9.74 -4.20 32.21
CA THR A 301 9.37 -4.48 33.61
C THR A 301 8.57 -5.76 33.81
N ALA A 302 8.26 -6.51 32.74
CA ALA A 302 7.66 -7.83 32.86
C ALA A 302 8.66 -8.80 33.53
N PRO A 303 8.31 -9.44 34.66
CA PRO A 303 9.22 -10.33 35.36
C PRO A 303 9.55 -11.53 34.46
N LYS A 304 10.86 -11.77 34.23
CA LYS A 304 11.35 -13.00 33.60
C LYS A 304 10.80 -14.18 34.40
N LYS A 305 9.90 -14.97 33.81
CA LYS A 305 9.49 -16.26 34.38
C LYS A 305 10.75 -17.09 34.61
N ALA A 306 11.07 -17.34 35.87
CA ALA A 306 12.13 -18.28 36.24
C ALA A 306 11.75 -19.66 35.69
N ALA A 307 12.69 -20.31 35.02
CA ALA A 307 12.54 -21.70 34.59
C ALA A 307 12.28 -22.56 35.84
N ALA A 308 11.19 -23.34 35.79
CA ALA A 308 10.87 -24.29 36.83
C ALA A 308 12.01 -25.32 36.92
N LYS A 309 12.70 -25.36 38.07
CA LYS A 309 13.64 -26.43 38.40
C LYS A 309 12.85 -27.74 38.48
N THR A 310 13.13 -28.67 37.58
CA THR A 310 12.80 -30.08 37.74
C THR A 310 13.54 -30.63 38.97
N LYS A 311 12.78 -31.06 39.98
CA LYS A 311 13.32 -31.90 41.07
C LYS A 311 13.31 -33.34 40.57
N ASN A 312 14.49 -33.92 40.37
CA ASN A 312 14.66 -35.37 40.39
C ASN A 312 14.41 -35.83 41.83
N HIS A 313 13.51 -36.79 42.01
CA HIS A 313 13.51 -37.64 43.20
C HIS A 313 13.75 -39.07 42.75
N ASP A 314 14.99 -39.51 42.98
CA ASP A 314 15.34 -40.90 43.21
C ASP A 314 14.64 -41.39 44.48
N MET A 315 14.08 -42.60 44.44
CA MET A 315 13.98 -43.50 45.61
C MET A 315 13.90 -44.95 45.13
N GLU A 316 14.94 -45.70 45.43
CA GLU A 316 14.92 -47.14 45.68
C GLU A 316 13.87 -47.48 46.76
N VAL A 317 13.02 -48.48 46.49
CA VAL A 317 12.85 -49.72 47.29
C VAL A 317 12.44 -50.83 46.32
#